data_AF-A0A2S0KQ88-F1
#
_entry.id   AF-A0A2S0KQ88-F1
#
_cell.length_a   1.000
_cell.length_b   1.000
_cell.length_c   1.000
_cell.angle_alpha   90.00
_cell.angle_beta   90.00
_cell.angle_gamma   90.00
#
_symmetry.space_group_name_H-M   'P 1'
#
loop_
_entity.id
_entity.type
_entity.pdbx_description
1 polymer ?
#
loop_
_entity_poly.entity_id
_entity_poly.type
_entity_poly.pdbx_seq_one_letter_code
_entity_poly.pdbx_strand_id
1 'polypeptide(L)'
;MHRKLIDNFINIVTRKYFRFDGRAGRTEFWLFFLAVFIVNIVLGFIPKAGGILGLVWTLGVLLPTLGVTARRLHDIGKSGWIQLVGLIPLIGGIILLILCAKPGDVAANQYGESVK
;
A
#
# COMPACT_ATOMS: atom_id res chain seq x y z
N MET A 1 -16.73 -8.03 6.89
CA MET A 1 -15.61 -7.85 5.93
C MET A 1 -15.63 -6.45 5.30
N HIS A 2 -16.75 -6.00 4.72
CA HIS A 2 -16.87 -4.70 4.05
C HIS A 2 -16.47 -3.47 4.90
N ARG A 3 -16.94 -3.37 6.17
CA ARG A 3 -16.56 -2.23 7.05
C ARG A 3 -15.06 -2.14 7.27
N LYS A 4 -14.39 -3.26 7.57
CA LYS A 4 -12.92 -3.30 7.73
C LYS A 4 -12.16 -2.76 6.51
N LEU A 5 -12.63 -3.04 5.29
CA LEU A 5 -12.02 -2.54 4.07
C LEU A 5 -12.18 -1.02 3.95
N ILE A 6 -13.41 -0.52 4.14
CA ILE A 6 -13.73 0.91 4.04
C ILE A 6 -13.00 1.70 5.13
N ASP A 7 -13.09 1.24 6.37
CA ASP A 7 -12.47 1.88 7.53
C ASP A 7 -10.94 1.95 7.37
N ASN A 8 -10.31 0.87 6.90
CA ASN A 8 -8.88 0.83 6.62
C ASN A 8 -8.48 1.81 5.51
N PHE A 9 -9.24 1.82 4.40
CA PHE A 9 -8.99 2.72 3.29
C PHE A 9 -9.10 4.18 3.73
N ILE A 10 -10.20 4.56 4.40
CA ILE A 10 -10.42 5.91 4.92
C ILE A 10 -9.30 6.30 5.89
N ASN A 11 -8.94 5.42 6.83
CA ASN A 11 -7.86 5.71 7.78
C ASN A 11 -6.53 6.01 7.07
N ILE A 12 -6.20 5.23 6.04
CA ILE A 12 -4.95 5.43 5.30
C ILE A 12 -4.96 6.74 4.53
N VAL A 13 -6.04 7.05 3.80
CA VAL A 13 -6.12 8.27 2.98
C VAL A 13 -6.40 9.55 3.79
N THR A 14 -6.85 9.45 5.05
CA THR A 14 -7.15 10.63 5.87
C THR A 14 -6.13 10.86 6.98
N ARG A 15 -5.72 9.81 7.70
CA ARG A 15 -4.85 9.91 8.89
C ARG A 15 -3.40 9.55 8.61
N LYS A 16 -3.16 8.66 7.64
CA LYS A 16 -1.81 8.14 7.33
C LYS A 16 -1.33 8.53 5.92
N TYR A 17 -1.93 9.56 5.30
CA TYR A 17 -1.69 9.92 3.91
C TYR A 17 -0.21 10.23 3.62
N PHE A 18 0.45 10.99 4.50
CA PHE A 18 1.88 11.33 4.42
C PHE A 18 2.72 10.64 5.51
N ARG A 19 2.24 9.53 6.08
CA ARG A 19 2.99 8.79 7.11
C ARG A 19 3.79 7.66 6.50
N PHE A 20 5.11 7.84 6.53
CA PHE A 20 6.11 6.86 6.10
C PHE A 20 6.80 6.17 7.29
N ASP A 21 6.60 6.68 8.51
CA ASP A 21 7.09 6.13 9.76
C ASP A 21 6.24 4.97 10.27
N GLY A 22 6.86 4.09 11.06
CA GLY A 22 6.20 2.95 11.69
C GLY A 22 6.07 1.73 10.77
N ARG A 23 5.17 0.82 11.18
CA ARG A 23 4.98 -0.50 10.58
C ARG A 23 3.53 -0.69 10.14
N ALA A 24 3.33 -1.47 9.06
CA ALA A 24 2.02 -1.86 8.59
C ALA A 24 1.92 -3.39 8.53
N GLY A 25 0.95 -3.95 9.24
CA GLY A 25 0.67 -5.38 9.20
C GLY A 25 0.11 -5.83 7.85
N ARG A 26 0.08 -7.14 7.63
CA ARG A 26 -0.42 -7.75 6.37
C ARG A 26 -1.86 -7.33 6.06
N THR A 27 -2.74 -7.33 7.07
CA THR A 27 -4.15 -7.01 6.89
C THR A 27 -4.35 -5.55 6.43
N GLU A 28 -3.66 -4.59 7.05
CA GLU A 28 -3.72 -3.17 6.64
C GLU A 28 -3.28 -2.98 5.20
N PHE A 29 -2.15 -3.59 4.82
CA PHE A 29 -1.59 -3.50 3.47
C PHE A 29 -2.49 -4.13 2.41
N TRP A 30 -2.90 -5.39 2.59
CA TRP A 30 -3.69 -6.11 1.58
C TRP A 30 -5.11 -5.58 1.45
N LEU A 31 -5.73 -5.07 2.53
CA LEU A 31 -7.03 -4.43 2.42
C LEU A 31 -6.96 -3.09 1.67
N PHE A 32 -5.89 -2.32 1.85
CA PHE A 32 -5.68 -1.09 1.09
C PHE A 32 -5.45 -1.38 -0.39
N PHE A 33 -4.56 -2.32 -0.70
CA PHE A 33 -4.32 -2.75 -2.09
C PHE A 33 -5.58 -3.30 -2.75
N LEU A 34 -6.38 -4.08 -2.03
CA LEU A 34 -7.66 -4.58 -2.53
C LEU A 34 -8.65 -3.43 -2.82
N ALA A 35 -8.75 -2.43 -1.95
CA ALA A 35 -9.60 -1.27 -2.17
C ALA A 35 -9.17 -0.49 -3.43
N VAL A 36 -7.88 -0.20 -3.58
CA VAL A 36 -7.33 0.47 -4.75
C VAL A 36 -7.58 -0.35 -6.03
N PHE A 37 -7.39 -1.67 -5.97
CA PHE A 37 -7.63 -2.58 -7.08
C PHE A 37 -9.09 -2.56 -7.54
N ILE A 38 -10.06 -2.61 -6.60
CA ILE A 38 -11.49 -2.54 -6.91
C ILE A 38 -11.82 -1.20 -7.59
N VAL A 39 -11.31 -0.08 -7.07
CA VAL A 39 -11.58 1.23 -7.68
C VAL A 39 -10.98 1.32 -9.09
N ASN A 40 -9.78 0.78 -9.31
CA ASN A 40 -9.17 0.72 -10.64
C ASN A 40 -10.01 -0.12 -11.63
N ILE A 41 -10.56 -1.24 -11.20
CA ILE A 41 -11.49 -2.04 -12.02
C ILE A 41 -12.72 -1.21 -12.38
N VAL A 42 -13.35 -0.56 -11.39
CA VAL A 42 -14.56 0.26 -11.61
C VAL A 42 -14.27 1.40 -12.59
N LEU A 43 -13.16 2.12 -12.41
CA LEU A 43 -12.74 3.20 -13.32
C LEU A 43 -12.47 2.69 -14.74
N GLY A 44 -11.95 1.46 -14.89
CA GLY A 44 -11.70 0.83 -16.19
C GLY A 44 -12.97 0.52 -16.99
N PHE A 45 -14.11 0.32 -16.32
CA PHE A 45 -15.40 0.10 -16.97
C PHE A 45 -16.13 1.38 -17.36
N ILE A 46 -15.67 2.56 -16.94
CA ILE A 46 -16.32 3.83 -17.25
C ILE A 46 -15.68 4.40 -18.53
N PRO A 47 -16.39 4.38 -19.69
CA PRO A 47 -15.84 4.93 -20.93
C PRO A 47 -15.53 6.42 -20.73
N LYS A 48 -14.36 6.88 -21.19
CA LYS A 48 -13.85 8.26 -21.03
C LYS A 48 -13.45 8.67 -19.60
N ALA A 49 -13.54 7.81 -18.57
CA ALA A 49 -12.99 8.10 -17.24
C ALA A 49 -11.45 8.09 -17.20
N GLY A 50 -10.80 7.42 -18.15
CA GLY A 50 -9.34 7.34 -18.25
C GLY A 50 -8.61 8.65 -18.53
N GLY A 51 -9.33 9.76 -18.72
CA GLY A 51 -8.75 11.10 -18.83
C GLY A 51 -8.40 11.70 -17.47
N ILE A 52 -8.88 12.91 -17.21
CA ILE A 52 -8.54 13.69 -16.01
C ILE A 52 -8.94 12.96 -14.72
N LEU A 53 -10.08 12.25 -14.70
CA LEU A 53 -10.54 11.54 -13.50
C LEU A 53 -9.57 10.43 -13.07
N GLY A 54 -9.12 9.61 -14.03
CA GLY A 54 -8.11 8.59 -13.79
C GLY A 54 -6.79 9.19 -13.29
N LEU A 55 -6.35 10.30 -13.89
CA LEU A 55 -5.13 11.00 -13.47
C LEU A 55 -5.24 11.55 -12.04
N VAL A 56 -6.34 12.21 -11.69
CA VAL A 56 -6.60 12.73 -10.33
C VAL A 56 -6.62 11.58 -9.32
N TRP A 57 -7.28 10.47 -9.67
CA TRP A 57 -7.30 9.28 -8.83
C TRP A 57 -5.88 8.72 -8.59
N THR A 58 -5.12 8.48 -9.67
CA THR A 58 -3.75 7.96 -9.58
C THR A 58 -2.86 8.84 -8.72
N LEU A 59 -2.92 10.17 -8.91
CA LEU A 59 -2.14 11.11 -8.12
C LEU A 59 -2.60 11.14 -6.65
N GLY A 60 -3.90 11.04 -6.39
CA GLY A 60 -4.46 11.03 -5.03
C GLY A 60 -4.08 9.78 -4.23
N VAL A 61 -3.99 8.61 -4.86
CA VAL A 61 -3.59 7.37 -4.17
C VAL A 61 -2.08 7.11 -4.18
N LEU A 62 -1.31 7.89 -4.95
CA LEU A 62 0.14 7.71 -5.09
C LEU A 62 0.85 7.75 -3.74
N LEU A 63 0.69 8.83 -2.98
CA LEU A 63 1.40 9.02 -1.71
C LEU A 63 0.96 8.03 -0.63
N PRO A 64 -0.35 7.77 -0.42
CA PRO A 64 -0.79 6.69 0.46
C PRO A 64 -0.23 5.32 0.09
N THR A 65 -0.13 5.01 -1.21
CA THR A 65 0.43 3.73 -1.70
C THR A 65 1.92 3.62 -1.36
N LEU A 66 2.69 4.69 -1.57
CA LEU A 66 4.11 4.73 -1.21
C LEU A 66 4.30 4.63 0.32
N GLY A 67 3.46 5.31 1.10
CA GLY A 67 3.49 5.29 2.55
C GLY A 67 3.17 3.93 3.15
N VAL A 68 2.08 3.28 2.71
CA VAL A 68 1.73 1.93 3.21
C VAL A 68 2.74 0.88 2.77
N THR A 69 3.30 1.00 1.57
CA THR A 69 4.34 0.08 1.08
C THR A 69 5.65 0.24 1.85
N ALA A 70 6.07 1.47 2.15
CA ALA A 70 7.22 1.72 3.00
C ALA A 70 7.03 1.11 4.40
N ARG A 71 5.90 1.38 5.05
CA ARG A 71 5.56 0.81 6.36
C ARG A 71 5.44 -0.71 6.34
N ARG A 72 5.05 -1.29 5.21
CA ARG A 72 5.00 -2.74 5.01
C ARG A 72 6.41 -3.35 4.92
N LEU A 73 7.34 -2.68 4.23
CA LEU A 73 8.74 -3.09 4.19
C LEU A 73 9.42 -2.92 5.55
N HIS A 74 9.08 -1.87 6.28
CA HIS A 74 9.53 -1.66 7.66
C HIS A 74 9.10 -2.80 8.59
N ASP A 75 7.93 -3.40 8.34
CA ASP A 75 7.44 -4.51 9.15
C ASP A 75 8.29 -5.79 9.05
N ILE A 76 9.08 -5.93 7.98
CA ILE A 76 10.06 -7.03 7.79
C ILE A 76 11.51 -6.55 7.96
N GLY A 77 11.71 -5.42 8.64
CA GLY A 77 13.02 -4.85 8.94
C GLY A 77 13.75 -4.27 7.71
N LYS A 78 13.07 -4.11 6.58
CA LYS A 78 13.65 -3.59 5.33
C LYS A 78 13.39 -2.09 5.17
N SER A 79 14.31 -1.40 4.50
CA SER A 79 14.14 0.03 4.17
C SER A 79 12.97 0.24 3.20
N GLY A 80 12.16 1.28 3.45
CA GLY A 80 11.07 1.68 2.55
C GLY A 80 11.52 2.03 1.13
N TRP A 81 12.79 2.38 0.93
CA TRP A 81 13.37 2.64 -0.40
C TRP A 81 13.43 1.42 -1.31
N ILE A 82 13.36 0.20 -0.75
CA ILE A 82 13.33 -1.04 -1.56
C ILE A 82 12.12 -1.07 -2.49
N GLN A 83 11.06 -0.31 -2.22
CA GLN A 83 9.92 -0.18 -3.14
C GLN A 83 10.29 0.38 -4.53
N LEU A 84 11.43 1.06 -4.67
CA LEU A 84 11.92 1.50 -5.98
C LEU A 84 12.31 0.34 -6.90
N VAL A 85 12.57 -0.86 -6.35
CA VAL A 85 12.76 -2.07 -7.15
C VAL A 85 11.53 -2.34 -8.02
N GLY A 86 10.34 -1.92 -7.59
CA GLY A 86 9.09 -2.00 -8.36
C GLY A 86 9.10 -1.22 -9.69
N LEU A 87 10.04 -0.28 -9.87
CA LEU A 87 10.23 0.44 -11.14
C LEU A 87 10.86 -0.44 -12.21
N ILE A 88 11.50 -1.55 -11.83
CA ILE A 88 12.00 -2.55 -12.76
C ILE A 88 10.80 -3.33 -13.32
N PRO A 89 10.53 -3.27 -14.63
CA PRO A 89 9.37 -3.94 -15.22
C PRO A 89 9.38 -5.43 -14.92
N LEU A 90 8.20 -5.98 -14.63
CA LEU A 90 7.95 -7.40 -14.38
C LEU A 90 8.60 -7.94 -13.09
N ILE A 91 9.93 -8.04 -13.07
CA ILE A 91 10.72 -8.65 -12.00
C ILE A 91 10.61 -7.83 -10.70
N GLY A 92 10.64 -6.51 -10.82
CA GLY A 92 10.57 -5.60 -9.68
C GLY A 92 9.27 -5.74 -8.89
N GLY A 93 8.15 -5.81 -9.62
CA GLY A 93 6.82 -6.03 -9.03
C GLY A 93 6.71 -7.38 -8.33
N ILE A 94 7.26 -8.44 -8.92
CA ILE A 94 7.26 -9.78 -8.31
C ILE A 94 8.05 -9.79 -7.00
N ILE A 95 9.25 -9.17 -6.97
CA ILE A 95 10.07 -9.07 -5.76
C ILE A 95 9.29 -8.35 -4.65
N LEU A 96 8.66 -7.21 -4.95
CA LEU A 96 7.88 -6.48 -3.96
C LEU A 96 6.66 -7.23 -3.48
N LEU A 97 5.97 -7.95 -4.37
CA LEU A 97 4.84 -8.78 -4.00
C LEU A 97 5.27 -9.86 -3.00
N ILE A 98 6.39 -10.53 -3.26
CA ILE A 98 6.96 -11.52 -2.35
C ILE A 98 7.35 -10.88 -1.01
N LEU A 99 8.03 -9.73 -1.03
CA LEU A 99 8.42 -9.03 0.21
C LEU A 99 7.21 -8.61 1.03
N CYS A 100 6.18 -8.06 0.40
CA CYS A 100 4.97 -7.61 1.09
C CYS A 100 4.11 -8.79 1.60
N ALA A 101 4.26 -9.99 1.04
CA ALA A 101 3.57 -11.20 1.49
C ALA A 101 4.20 -11.89 2.71
N LYS A 102 5.51 -11.70 2.95
CA LYS A 102 6.25 -12.33 4.07
C LYS A 102 5.64 -12.02 5.44
N PRO A 103 5.72 -12.89 6.45
CA PRO A 103 5.34 -12.51 7.81
C PRO A 103 6.23 -11.36 8.32
N GLY A 104 5.64 -10.46 9.11
CA GLY A 104 6.38 -9.38 9.79
C GLY A 104 7.28 -9.90 10.91
N ASP A 105 8.24 -9.09 11.33
CA ASP A 105 9.11 -9.40 12.47
C ASP A 105 8.29 -9.43 13.77
N VAL A 106 8.38 -10.52 14.52
CA VAL A 106 7.66 -10.63 15.81
C VAL A 106 8.29 -9.73 16.87
N ALA A 107 9.61 -9.57 16.83
CA ALA A 107 10.35 -8.68 17.70
C ALA A 107 10.19 -7.21 17.25
N ALA A 108 10.46 -6.30 18.18
CA ALA A 108 10.65 -4.90 17.83
C ALA A 108 11.84 -4.79 16.87
N ASN A 109 11.70 -3.94 15.85
CA ASN A 109 12.78 -3.60 14.95
C ASN A 109 13.00 -2.08 14.95
N GLN A 110 13.94 -1.58 14.15
CA GLN A 110 14.29 -0.16 14.09
C GLN A 110 13.12 0.79 13.72
N TYR A 111 11.99 0.24 13.25
CA TYR A 111 10.80 0.99 12.88
C TYR A 111 9.66 0.89 13.91
N GLY A 112 9.89 0.23 15.05
CA GLY A 112 8.97 0.16 16.17
C GLY A 112 8.54 -1.26 16.57
N GLU A 113 7.59 -1.33 17.49
CA GLU A 113 7.02 -2.59 18.00
C GLU A 113 6.26 -3.36 16.93
N SER A 114 6.11 -4.67 17.12
CA SER A 114 5.42 -5.52 16.16
C SER A 114 3.94 -5.20 16.07
N VAL A 115 3.45 -5.10 14.83
CA VAL A 115 2.02 -4.94 14.54
C VAL A 115 1.41 -6.32 14.50
N LYS A 116 0.51 -6.61 15.45
CA LYS A 116 -0.22 -7.88 15.52
C LYS A 116 -1.15 -8.09 14.32
#